data_AF-A0A3B0UX85-F1
#
_entry.id   AF-A0A3B0UX85-F1
#
_cell.length_a   1.000
_cell.length_b   1.000
_cell.length_c   1.000
_cell.angle_alpha   90.00
_cell.angle_beta   90.00
_cell.angle_gamma   90.00
#
_symmetry.space_group_name_H-M   'P 1'
#
loop_
_entity.id
_entity.type
_entity.pdbx_description
1 polymer ?
#
loop_
_entity_poly.entity_id
_entity_poly.type
_entity_poly.pdbx_seq_one_letter_code
_entity_poly.pdbx_strand_id
1 'polypeptide(L)'
;MPTKNIIGLTICIVIFTIGFTLHGNIALYVNLSGLFIVIGGAGAAALISYRLERLRIISKVIISAYTKRPKEPKDIVEILVNLAVKSKFEGLISLQKDEKESSILFLRGALGLLVDGYCGQEIRSLLTGEMRFFQHRREACEQALRNIADFCPAFGLVGSVVGLISMLAGVGDTQTILATVPIALTSTIYGIVFAILFFLFFDFDIM
;
A
#
# COMPACT_ATOMS: atom_id res chain seq x y z
N MET A 1 5.48 -14.43 -2.81
CA MET A 1 4.37 -13.54 -2.43
C MET A 1 4.01 -12.50 -3.49
N PRO A 2 4.94 -11.72 -4.10
CA PRO A 2 4.55 -10.67 -5.05
C PRO A 2 3.87 -11.20 -6.33
N THR A 3 4.17 -12.44 -6.74
CA THR A 3 3.62 -13.04 -7.95
C THR A 3 2.11 -13.27 -7.88
N LYS A 4 1.55 -13.68 -6.74
CA LYS A 4 0.10 -13.93 -6.60
C LYS A 4 -0.71 -12.63 -6.71
N ASN A 5 -0.20 -11.56 -6.09
CA ASN A 5 -0.84 -10.25 -6.13
C ASN A 5 -0.80 -9.68 -7.55
N ILE A 6 0.36 -9.73 -8.22
CA ILE A 6 0.50 -9.28 -9.62
C ILE A 6 -0.43 -10.07 -10.56
N ILE A 7 -0.56 -11.39 -10.36
CA ILE A 7 -1.48 -12.23 -11.13
C ILE A 7 -2.94 -11.81 -10.88
N GLY A 8 -3.34 -11.60 -9.62
CA GLY A 8 -4.70 -11.15 -9.27
C GLY A 8 -5.05 -9.78 -9.87
N LEU A 9 -4.11 -8.83 -9.81
CA LEU A 9 -4.24 -7.52 -10.45
C LEU A 9 -4.42 -7.66 -11.97
N THR A 10 -3.60 -8.49 -12.60
CA THR A 10 -3.66 -8.73 -14.05
C THR A 10 -5.00 -9.34 -14.45
N ILE A 11 -5.50 -10.32 -13.69
CA ILE A 11 -6.79 -10.96 -13.93
C ILE A 11 -7.93 -9.93 -13.81
N CYS A 12 -7.94 -9.09 -12.77
CA CYS A 12 -8.98 -8.07 -12.63
C CYS A 12 -8.96 -7.07 -13.79
N ILE A 13 -7.79 -6.56 -14.17
CA ILE A 13 -7.65 -5.64 -15.30
C ILE A 13 -8.16 -6.28 -16.60
N VAL A 14 -7.81 -7.54 -16.85
CA VAL A 14 -8.26 -8.29 -18.04
C VAL A 14 -9.78 -8.45 -18.04
N ILE A 15 -10.40 -8.82 -16.91
CA ILE A 15 -11.87 -8.97 -16.81
C ILE A 15 -12.57 -7.63 -17.06
N PHE A 16 -12.11 -6.53 -16.45
CA PHE A 16 -12.67 -5.21 -16.68
C PHE A 16 -12.52 -4.78 -18.15
N THR A 17 -11.33 -4.98 -18.73
CA THR A 17 -11.06 -4.62 -20.12
C THR A 17 -11.93 -5.41 -21.09
N ILE A 18 -12.06 -6.72 -20.90
CA ILE A 18 -12.95 -7.58 -21.70
C ILE A 18 -14.40 -7.10 -21.56
N GLY A 19 -14.86 -6.83 -20.33
CA GLY A 19 -16.21 -6.32 -20.06
C GLY A 19 -16.52 -5.00 -20.79
N PHE A 20 -15.56 -4.06 -20.83
CA PHE A 20 -15.71 -2.79 -21.55
C PHE A 20 -15.69 -2.97 -23.08
N THR A 21 -14.91 -3.92 -23.60
CA THR A 21 -14.84 -4.18 -25.05
C THR A 21 -16.07 -4.90 -25.62
N LEU A 22 -16.74 -5.72 -24.81
CA LEU A 22 -17.94 -6.48 -25.22
C LEU A 22 -19.13 -5.60 -25.63
N HIS A 23 -19.24 -4.39 -25.08
CA HIS A 23 -20.36 -3.46 -25.35
C HIS A 23 -20.02 -2.36 -26.38
N GLY A 24 -18.84 -2.43 -27.02
CA GLY A 24 -18.54 -1.75 -28.28
C GLY A 24 -18.25 -0.24 -28.24
N ASN A 25 -18.49 0.48 -27.14
CA ASN A 25 -18.28 1.94 -27.09
C ASN A 25 -17.46 2.40 -25.88
N ILE A 26 -16.16 2.11 -25.92
CA ILE A 26 -15.16 2.48 -24.90
C ILE A 26 -15.15 4.00 -24.65
N ALA A 27 -15.48 4.82 -25.65
CA ALA A 27 -15.51 6.28 -25.52
C ALA A 27 -16.57 6.77 -24.52
N LEU A 28 -17.67 6.02 -24.32
CA LEU A 28 -18.68 6.36 -23.30
C LEU A 28 -18.21 6.07 -21.89
N TYR A 29 -17.24 5.16 -21.73
CA TYR A 29 -16.70 4.77 -20.43
C TYR A 29 -15.53 5.65 -19.99
N VAL A 30 -14.90 6.41 -20.90
CA VAL A 30 -13.74 7.27 -20.59
C VAL A 30 -14.20 8.72 -20.37
N ASN A 31 -14.48 9.07 -19.11
CA ASN A 31 -14.88 10.43 -18.75
C ASN A 31 -13.81 11.13 -17.91
N LEU A 32 -13.17 12.15 -18.50
CA LEU A 32 -12.11 12.90 -17.86
C LEU A 32 -12.60 13.68 -16.63
N SER A 33 -13.84 14.18 -16.64
CA SER A 33 -14.43 14.93 -15.53
C SER A 33 -14.66 14.03 -14.31
N GLY A 34 -15.24 12.85 -14.50
CA GLY A 34 -15.46 11.89 -13.42
C GLY A 34 -14.14 11.42 -12.79
N LEU A 35 -13.14 11.17 -13.62
CA LEU A 35 -11.80 10.78 -13.16
C LEU A 35 -11.13 11.89 -12.34
N PHE A 36 -11.28 13.15 -12.75
CA PHE A 36 -10.72 14.29 -12.01
C PHE A 36 -11.40 14.48 -10.65
N ILE A 37 -12.72 14.29 -10.56
CA ILE A 37 -13.47 14.37 -9.29
C ILE A 37 -13.01 13.26 -8.34
N VAL A 38 -12.86 12.03 -8.84
CA VAL A 38 -12.45 10.88 -8.02
C VAL A 38 -10.99 11.02 -7.55
N ILE A 39 -10.04 11.20 -8.48
CA ILE A 39 -8.61 11.24 -8.14
C ILE A 39 -8.27 12.55 -7.42
N GLY A 40 -8.77 13.69 -7.90
CA GLY A 40 -8.54 15.00 -7.30
C GLY A 40 -9.20 15.10 -5.92
N GLY A 41 -10.44 14.62 -5.80
CA GLY A 41 -11.16 14.58 -4.52
C GLY A 41 -10.51 13.66 -3.50
N ALA A 42 -10.19 12.42 -3.88
CA ALA A 42 -9.50 11.47 -3.01
C ALA A 42 -8.10 11.96 -2.60
N GLY A 43 -7.35 12.55 -3.54
CA GLY A 43 -6.05 13.16 -3.28
C GLY A 43 -6.14 14.35 -2.32
N ALA A 44 -7.11 15.25 -2.53
CA ALA A 44 -7.35 16.39 -1.64
C ALA A 44 -7.79 15.93 -0.24
N ALA A 45 -8.68 14.95 -0.14
CA ALA A 45 -9.10 14.38 1.14
C ALA A 45 -7.93 13.68 1.86
N ALA A 46 -7.04 13.02 1.14
CA ALA A 46 -5.82 12.46 1.71
C ALA A 46 -4.88 13.54 2.26
N LEU A 47 -4.74 14.68 1.56
CA LEU A 47 -3.95 15.83 2.02
C LEU A 47 -4.55 16.53 3.24
N ILE A 48 -5.89 16.57 3.35
CA ILE A 48 -6.59 17.14 4.51
C ILE A 48 -6.45 16.20 5.71
N SER A 49 -6.56 14.88 5.49
CA SER A 49 -6.56 13.87 6.55
C SER A 49 -5.15 13.56 7.07
N TYR A 50 -4.12 13.72 6.25
CA TYR A 50 -2.75 13.35 6.58
C TYR A 50 -1.73 14.43 6.20
N ARG A 51 -0.74 14.65 7.09
CA ARG A 51 0.42 15.49 6.79
C ARG A 51 1.21 14.92 5.59
N LEU A 52 1.72 15.80 4.74
CA LEU A 52 2.52 15.47 3.55
C LEU A 52 3.69 14.52 3.86
N GLU A 53 4.33 14.68 5.00
CA GLU A 53 5.43 13.80 5.46
C GLU A 53 4.98 12.35 5.60
N ARG A 54 3.79 12.11 6.17
CA ARG A 54 3.23 10.77 6.35
C ARG A 54 2.88 10.13 5.02
N LEU A 55 2.28 10.88 4.09
CA LEU A 55 1.99 10.39 2.74
C LEU A 55 3.27 9.97 2.01
N ARG A 56 4.34 10.77 2.12
CA ARG A 56 5.63 10.45 1.50
C ARG A 56 6.28 9.19 2.11
N ILE A 57 6.11 8.97 3.41
CA ILE A 57 6.58 7.74 4.08
C ILE A 57 5.80 6.54 3.55
N ILE A 58 4.46 6.62 3.48
CA ILE A 58 3.61 5.54 2.97
C ILE A 58 4.02 5.15 1.54
N SER A 59 4.21 6.13 0.65
CA SER A 59 4.67 5.85 -0.73
C SER A 59 6.03 5.17 -0.76
N LYS A 60 6.99 5.56 0.10
CA LYS A 60 8.30 4.90 0.18
C LYS A 60 8.19 3.47 0.73
N VAL A 61 7.34 3.24 1.73
CA VAL A 61 7.10 1.91 2.32
C VAL A 61 6.53 0.98 1.27
N ILE A 62 5.53 1.44 0.52
CA ILE A 62 4.94 0.74 -0.61
C ILE A 62 6.02 0.33 -1.63
N ILE A 63 6.82 1.28 -2.11
CA ILE A 63 7.87 1.00 -3.11
C ILE A 63 8.90 0.00 -2.55
N SER A 64 9.27 0.16 -1.28
CA SER A 64 10.23 -0.74 -0.63
C SER A 64 9.66 -2.15 -0.45
N ALA A 65 8.36 -2.31 -0.20
CA ALA A 65 7.72 -3.62 -0.06
C ALA A 65 7.79 -4.41 -1.38
N TYR A 66 7.58 -3.74 -2.52
CA TYR A 66 7.67 -4.38 -3.84
C TYR A 66 9.11 -4.58 -4.34
N THR A 67 10.03 -3.69 -3.97
CA THR A 67 11.41 -3.73 -4.49
C THR A 67 12.29 -4.70 -3.70
N LYS A 68 12.09 -4.81 -2.38
CA LYS A 68 12.94 -5.64 -1.52
C LYS A 68 12.29 -7.00 -1.30
N ARG A 69 13.00 -8.06 -1.69
CA ARG A 69 12.61 -9.42 -1.31
C ARG A 69 12.88 -9.62 0.18
N PRO A 70 11.89 -10.03 1.00
CA PRO A 70 12.17 -10.48 2.35
C PRO A 70 13.07 -11.72 2.27
N LYS A 71 14.07 -11.81 3.16
CA LYS A 71 14.86 -13.04 3.33
C LYS A 71 13.93 -14.16 3.81
N GLU A 72 14.15 -15.38 3.36
CA GLU A 72 13.32 -16.48 3.84
C GLU A 72 13.61 -16.74 5.32
N PRO A 73 12.62 -17.19 6.11
CA PRO A 73 12.83 -17.55 7.51
C PRO A 73 13.97 -18.56 7.69
N LYS A 74 14.16 -19.46 6.73
CA LYS A 74 15.24 -20.45 6.71
C LYS A 74 16.62 -19.78 6.66
N ASP A 75 16.80 -18.80 5.78
CA ASP A 75 18.06 -18.06 5.65
C ASP A 75 18.40 -17.33 6.95
N ILE A 76 17.38 -16.78 7.64
CA ILE A 76 17.56 -16.08 8.92
C ILE A 76 18.02 -17.07 10.00
N VAL A 77 17.41 -18.26 10.08
CA VAL A 77 17.83 -19.29 11.04
C VAL A 77 19.27 -19.72 10.78
N GLU A 78 19.65 -19.93 9.53
CA GLU A 78 21.02 -20.31 9.18
C GLU A 78 22.03 -19.25 9.58
N ILE A 79 21.73 -17.96 9.33
CA ILE A 79 22.56 -16.84 9.78
C ILE A 79 22.71 -16.85 11.30
N LEU A 80 21.63 -17.04 12.06
CA LEU A 80 21.66 -17.06 13.53
C LEU A 80 22.47 -18.24 14.07
N VAL A 81 22.35 -19.42 13.47
CA VAL A 81 23.12 -20.61 13.85
C VAL A 81 24.61 -20.39 13.59
N ASN A 82 24.97 -19.84 12.43
CA ASN A 82 26.36 -19.53 12.10
C ASN A 82 26.98 -18.53 13.08
N LEU A 83 26.24 -17.49 13.46
CA LEU A 83 26.68 -16.52 14.47
C LEU A 83 26.85 -17.17 15.85
N ALA A 84 25.96 -18.09 16.25
CA ALA A 84 26.07 -18.81 17.52
C ALA A 84 27.29 -19.74 17.56
N VAL A 85 27.56 -20.46 16.47
CA VAL A 85 28.75 -21.31 16.33
C VAL A 85 30.02 -20.46 16.42
N LYS A 86 30.09 -19.35 15.65
CA LYS A 86 31.23 -18.44 15.65
C LYS A 86 31.48 -17.82 17.03
N SER A 87 30.42 -17.40 17.72
CA SER A 87 30.51 -16.89 19.10
C SER A 87 31.12 -17.91 20.07
N LYS A 88 30.84 -19.21 19.88
CA LYS A 88 31.34 -20.28 20.75
C LYS A 88 32.83 -20.54 20.55
N PHE A 89 33.32 -20.46 19.31
CA PHE A 89 34.71 -20.79 18.97
C PHE A 89 35.65 -19.57 19.00
N GLU A 90 35.18 -18.39 18.59
CA GLU A 90 36.00 -17.18 18.45
C GLU A 90 35.72 -16.14 19.55
N GLY A 91 34.72 -16.37 20.41
CA GLY A 91 34.31 -15.45 21.48
C GLY A 91 33.46 -14.27 21.01
N LEU A 92 33.06 -13.41 21.95
CA LEU A 92 32.12 -12.28 21.69
C LEU A 92 32.70 -11.19 20.77
N ILE A 93 34.02 -11.04 20.74
CA ILE A 93 34.71 -9.97 19.98
C ILE A 93 34.67 -10.24 18.47
N SER A 94 34.53 -11.50 18.04
CA SER A 94 34.43 -11.85 16.63
C SER A 94 33.12 -11.38 15.98
N LEU A 95 32.05 -11.25 16.78
CA LEU A 95 30.73 -10.77 16.36
C LEU A 95 30.73 -9.28 16.00
N GLN A 96 31.72 -8.51 16.46
CA GLN A 96 31.86 -7.08 16.17
C GLN A 96 32.21 -6.81 14.69
N LYS A 97 32.82 -7.79 14.01
CA LYS A 97 33.05 -7.75 12.56
C LYS A 97 31.75 -8.01 11.79
N ASP A 98 30.95 -8.96 12.25
CA ASP A 98 29.68 -9.32 11.64
C ASP A 98 28.60 -8.25 11.84
N GLU A 99 28.68 -7.45 12.91
CA GLU A 99 27.87 -6.25 13.11
C GLU A 99 27.95 -5.32 11.89
N LYS A 100 29.16 -5.10 11.35
CA LYS A 100 29.39 -4.16 10.23
C LYS A 100 28.97 -4.73 8.87
N GLU A 101 28.99 -6.05 8.72
CA GLU A 101 28.62 -6.75 7.48
C GLU A 101 27.14 -7.15 7.41
N SER A 102 26.43 -7.17 8.53
CA SER A 102 25.01 -7.49 8.56
C SER A 102 24.19 -6.46 7.77
N SER A 103 23.53 -6.94 6.71
CA SER A 103 22.56 -6.16 5.93
C SER A 103 21.23 -5.93 6.65
N ILE A 104 21.00 -6.63 7.77
CA ILE A 104 19.76 -6.55 8.55
C ILE A 104 20.00 -5.61 9.73
N LEU A 105 19.42 -4.40 9.66
CA LEU A 105 19.53 -3.38 10.72
C LEU A 105 19.16 -3.92 12.10
N PHE A 106 18.10 -4.73 12.19
CA PHE A 106 17.63 -5.33 13.44
C PHE A 106 18.66 -6.29 14.06
N LEU A 107 19.28 -7.15 13.23
CA LEU A 107 20.31 -8.08 13.70
C LEU A 107 21.58 -7.35 14.12
N ARG A 108 21.93 -6.28 13.39
CA ARG A 108 23.05 -5.41 13.72
C ARG A 108 22.87 -4.74 15.09
N GLY A 109 21.68 -4.21 15.38
CA GLY A 109 21.36 -3.65 16.69
C GLY A 109 21.45 -4.68 17.82
N ALA A 110 20.95 -5.90 17.59
CA ALA A 110 21.04 -7.00 18.55
C ALA A 110 22.50 -7.41 18.85
N LEU A 111 23.36 -7.47 17.82
CA LEU A 111 24.78 -7.78 17.98
C LEU A 111 25.52 -6.68 18.75
N GLY A 112 25.22 -5.40 18.51
CA GLY A 112 25.79 -4.28 19.26
C GLY A 112 25.48 -4.37 20.76
N LEU A 113 24.21 -4.59 21.12
CA LEU A 113 23.81 -4.76 22.53
C LEU A 113 24.50 -5.96 23.20
N LEU A 114 24.76 -7.03 22.44
CA LEU A 114 25.45 -8.21 22.92
C LEU A 114 26.96 -7.94 23.16
N VAL A 115 27.61 -7.19 22.27
CA VAL A 115 29.01 -6.76 22.42
C VAL A 115 29.19 -5.78 23.57
N ASP A 116 28.22 -4.89 23.78
CA ASP A 116 28.19 -3.92 24.88
C ASP A 116 27.95 -4.57 26.26
N GLY A 117 27.66 -5.88 26.30
CA GLY A 117 27.57 -6.67 27.54
C GLY A 117 26.22 -6.61 28.25
N TYR A 118 25.14 -6.21 27.57
CA TYR A 118 23.80 -6.23 28.14
C TYR A 118 23.34 -7.65 28.50
N CYS A 119 22.53 -7.77 29.56
CA CYS A 119 21.98 -9.06 29.96
C CYS A 119 20.91 -9.54 28.97
N GLY A 120 20.78 -10.86 28.80
CA GLY A 120 19.84 -11.44 27.82
C GLY A 120 18.37 -11.02 28.02
N GLN A 121 17.96 -10.73 29.26
CA GLN A 121 16.63 -10.18 29.56
C GLN A 121 16.47 -8.74 29.07
N GLU A 122 17.50 -7.91 29.20
CA GLU A 122 17.50 -6.50 28.75
C GLU A 122 17.47 -6.43 27.23
N ILE A 123 18.32 -7.23 26.56
CA ILE A 123 18.35 -7.34 25.09
C ILE A 123 16.98 -7.78 24.59
N ARG A 124 16.38 -8.82 25.19
CA ARG A 124 15.04 -9.28 24.81
C ARG A 124 14.00 -8.17 24.99
N SER A 125 14.03 -7.43 26.10
CA SER A 125 13.10 -6.33 26.36
C SER A 125 13.22 -5.24 25.30
N LEU A 126 14.44 -4.78 25.01
CA LEU A 126 14.73 -3.76 24.00
C LEU A 126 14.27 -4.18 22.60
N LEU A 127 14.67 -5.37 22.15
CA LEU A 127 14.29 -5.89 20.83
C LEU A 127 12.78 -6.12 20.71
N THR A 128 12.11 -6.53 21.79
CA THR A 128 10.64 -6.67 21.81
C THR A 128 9.97 -5.31 21.72
N GLY A 129 10.49 -4.29 22.41
CA GLY A 129 10.03 -2.91 22.31
C GLY A 129 10.18 -2.35 20.90
N GLU A 130 11.34 -2.57 20.28
CA GLU A 130 11.61 -2.17 18.90
C GLU A 130 10.66 -2.87 17.91
N MET A 131 10.46 -4.19 18.06
CA MET A 131 9.51 -4.94 17.24
C MET A 131 8.07 -4.41 17.34
N ARG A 132 7.62 -4.07 18.56
CA ARG A 132 6.30 -3.44 18.78
C ARG A 132 6.20 -2.08 18.12
N PHE A 133 7.26 -1.27 18.19
CA PHE A 133 7.29 0.03 17.51
C PHE A 133 7.19 -0.13 15.97
N PHE A 134 7.90 -1.10 15.40
CA PHE A 134 7.79 -1.43 13.99
C PHE A 134 6.40 -1.90 13.60
N GLN A 135 5.77 -2.75 14.42
CA GLN A 135 4.39 -3.21 14.22
C GLN A 135 3.40 -2.03 14.25
N HIS A 136 3.43 -1.21 15.29
CA HIS A 136 2.58 -0.01 15.38
C HIS A 136 2.78 0.95 14.20
N ARG A 137 4.01 1.12 13.73
CA ARG A 137 4.27 1.95 12.55
C ARG A 137 3.70 1.33 11.28
N ARG A 138 3.75 0.01 11.11
CA ARG A 138 3.12 -0.70 9.97
C ARG A 138 1.60 -0.59 10.04
N GLU A 139 0.99 -0.89 11.19
CA GLU A 139 -0.45 -0.74 11.43
C GLU A 139 -0.94 0.68 11.12
N ALA A 140 -0.20 1.70 11.57
CA ALA A 140 -0.55 3.08 11.29
C ALA A 140 -0.41 3.48 9.81
N CYS A 141 0.44 2.80 9.04
CA CYS A 141 0.55 2.99 7.60
C CYS A 141 -0.57 2.25 6.86
N GLU A 142 -0.89 1.03 7.28
CA GLU A 142 -1.99 0.22 6.76
C GLU A 142 -3.33 0.94 6.96
N GLN A 143 -3.61 1.38 8.18
CA GLN A 143 -4.85 2.11 8.48
C GLN A 143 -4.97 3.40 7.67
N ALA A 144 -3.86 4.12 7.46
CA ALA A 144 -3.86 5.31 6.62
C ALA A 144 -4.16 4.97 5.15
N LEU A 145 -3.61 3.86 4.63
CA LEU A 145 -3.86 3.42 3.28
C LEU A 145 -5.32 2.97 3.08
N ARG A 146 -5.89 2.22 4.03
CA ARG A 146 -7.31 1.84 4.05
C ARG A 146 -8.22 3.07 4.03
N ASN A 147 -7.94 4.06 4.86
CA ASN A 147 -8.74 5.29 4.88
C ASN A 147 -8.67 6.05 3.54
N ILE A 148 -7.52 6.09 2.88
CA ILE A 148 -7.39 6.71 1.56
C ILE A 148 -8.13 5.88 0.48
N ALA A 149 -8.14 4.55 0.62
CA ALA A 149 -8.95 3.65 -0.19
C ALA A 149 -10.42 4.03 -0.14
N ASP A 150 -10.93 4.28 1.06
CA ASP A 150 -12.34 4.57 1.33
C ASP A 150 -12.77 5.95 0.82
N PHE A 151 -11.83 6.88 0.61
CA PHE A 151 -12.13 8.17 -0.04
C PHE A 151 -12.48 8.00 -1.52
N CYS A 152 -11.85 7.06 -2.24
CA CYS A 152 -12.11 6.84 -3.67
C CYS A 152 -13.58 6.54 -4.02
N PRO A 153 -14.28 5.58 -3.37
CA PRO A 153 -15.70 5.31 -3.65
C PRO A 153 -16.59 6.46 -3.16
N ALA A 154 -16.25 7.13 -2.05
CA ALA A 154 -17.00 8.28 -1.56
C ALA A 154 -17.02 9.43 -2.60
N PHE A 155 -15.87 9.77 -3.19
CA PHE A 155 -15.83 10.76 -4.28
C PHE A 155 -16.43 10.24 -5.60
N GLY A 156 -16.43 8.92 -5.83
CA GLY A 156 -17.18 8.31 -6.93
C GLY A 156 -18.69 8.55 -6.83
N LEU A 157 -19.25 8.45 -5.61
CA LEU A 157 -20.65 8.80 -5.34
C LEU A 157 -20.92 10.30 -5.53
N VAL A 158 -20.00 11.17 -5.07
CA VAL A 158 -20.10 12.62 -5.32
C VAL A 158 -20.11 12.93 -6.82
N GLY A 159 -19.22 12.30 -7.60
CA GLY A 159 -19.20 12.45 -9.05
C GLY A 159 -20.51 11.99 -9.72
N SER A 160 -21.12 10.93 -9.21
CA SER A 160 -22.45 10.49 -9.65
C SER A 160 -23.53 11.54 -9.39
N VAL A 161 -23.55 12.13 -8.19
CA VAL A 161 -24.49 13.21 -7.84
C VAL A 161 -24.29 14.43 -8.74
N VAL A 162 -23.05 14.83 -9.02
CA VAL A 162 -22.75 15.95 -9.95
C VAL A 162 -23.27 15.66 -11.36
N GLY A 163 -23.10 14.43 -11.85
CA GLY A 163 -23.65 14.00 -13.15
C GLY A 163 -25.18 14.01 -13.18
N LEU A 164 -25.83 13.57 -12.10
CA LEU A 164 -27.30 13.61 -11.98
C LEU A 164 -27.85 15.05 -11.90
N ILE A 165 -27.17 15.95 -11.20
CA ILE A 165 -27.55 17.38 -11.17
C ILE A 165 -27.47 17.98 -12.58
N SER A 166 -26.41 17.64 -13.32
CA SER A 166 -26.21 18.12 -14.70
C SER A 166 -27.27 17.57 -15.66
N MET A 167 -27.67 16.31 -15.46
CA MET A 167 -28.77 15.67 -16.19
C MET A 167 -30.10 16.39 -15.92
N LEU A 168 -30.42 16.69 -14.66
CA LEU A 168 -31.64 17.41 -14.28
C LEU A 168 -31.67 18.84 -14.81
N ALA A 169 -30.51 19.51 -14.89
CA ALA A 169 -30.40 20.84 -15.48
C ALA A 169 -30.67 20.85 -17.01
N GLY A 170 -30.41 19.74 -17.69
CA GLY A 170 -30.68 19.53 -19.12
C GLY A 170 -32.07 18.98 -19.44
N VAL A 171 -32.99 18.94 -18.47
CA VAL A 171 -34.37 18.46 -18.66
C VAL A 171 -35.08 19.33 -19.70
N GLY A 172 -35.10 18.84 -20.93
CA GLY A 172 -35.61 19.56 -22.10
C GLY A 172 -34.84 19.25 -23.38
N ASP A 173 -33.57 18.85 -23.27
CA ASP A 173 -32.74 18.40 -24.39
C ASP A 173 -32.24 16.97 -24.18
N THR A 174 -32.79 16.04 -24.97
CA THR A 174 -32.44 14.61 -24.95
C THR A 174 -30.95 14.38 -25.23
N GLN A 175 -30.29 15.23 -26.01
CA GLN A 175 -28.87 15.08 -26.32
C GLN A 175 -28.00 15.38 -25.09
N THR A 176 -28.30 16.45 -24.36
CA THR A 176 -27.62 16.80 -23.11
C THR A 176 -27.80 15.73 -22.03
N ILE A 177 -29.00 15.14 -21.93
CA ILE A 177 -29.28 14.02 -21.01
C ILE A 177 -28.44 12.79 -21.39
N LEU A 178 -28.43 12.40 -22.66
CA LEU A 178 -27.65 11.26 -23.15
C LEU A 178 -26.14 11.44 -22.95
N ALA A 179 -25.64 12.69 -23.00
CA ALA A 179 -24.23 12.99 -22.77
C ALA A 179 -23.83 13.01 -21.29
N THR A 180 -24.74 13.36 -20.38
CA THR A 180 -24.46 13.52 -18.93
C THR A 180 -24.67 12.25 -18.10
N VAL A 181 -25.58 11.36 -18.51
CA VAL A 181 -25.84 10.09 -17.83
C VAL A 181 -24.60 9.17 -17.73
N PRO A 182 -23.81 8.96 -18.80
CA PRO A 182 -22.59 8.16 -18.71
C PRO A 182 -21.58 8.71 -17.70
N ILE A 183 -21.52 10.03 -17.52
CA ILE A 183 -20.62 10.71 -16.58
C ILE A 183 -20.94 10.30 -15.13
N ALA A 184 -22.23 10.25 -14.78
CA ALA A 184 -22.67 9.88 -13.44
C ALA A 184 -22.31 8.42 -13.11
N LEU A 185 -22.58 7.51 -14.04
CA LEU A 185 -22.37 6.07 -13.85
C LEU A 185 -20.88 5.69 -13.87
N THR A 186 -20.10 6.27 -14.79
CA THR A 186 -18.66 6.01 -14.91
C THR A 186 -17.88 6.53 -13.70
N SER A 187 -18.28 7.64 -13.10
CA SER A 187 -17.64 8.17 -11.88
C SER A 187 -17.71 7.18 -10.71
N THR A 188 -18.84 6.48 -10.56
CA THR A 188 -18.99 5.44 -9.51
C THR A 188 -18.12 4.23 -9.80
N ILE A 189 -18.10 3.78 -11.06
CA ILE A 189 -17.25 2.67 -11.50
C ILE A 189 -15.78 3.01 -11.24
N TYR A 190 -15.32 4.23 -11.58
CA TYR A 190 -13.96 4.66 -11.32
C TYR A 190 -13.61 4.67 -9.84
N GLY A 191 -14.48 5.20 -8.99
CA GLY A 191 -14.24 5.23 -7.54
C GLY A 191 -14.02 3.83 -6.96
N ILE A 192 -14.88 2.87 -7.36
CA ILE A 192 -14.80 1.48 -6.90
C ILE A 192 -13.58 0.77 -7.49
N VAL A 193 -13.33 0.92 -8.80
CA VAL A 193 -12.18 0.29 -9.47
C VAL A 193 -10.87 0.82 -8.92
N PHE A 194 -10.73 2.13 -8.66
CA PHE A 194 -9.53 2.69 -8.03
C PHE A 194 -9.33 2.18 -6.60
N ALA A 195 -10.38 2.12 -5.80
CA ALA A 195 -10.30 1.62 -4.43
C ALA A 195 -9.85 0.15 -4.38
N ILE A 196 -10.46 -0.69 -5.21
CA ILE A 196 -10.20 -2.13 -5.22
C ILE A 196 -8.85 -2.45 -5.86
N LEU A 197 -8.56 -1.88 -7.05
CA LEU A 197 -7.32 -2.21 -7.77
C LEU A 197 -6.08 -1.54 -7.18
N PHE A 198 -6.22 -0.31 -6.66
CA PHE A 198 -5.07 0.50 -6.29
C PHE A 198 -4.88 0.70 -4.79
N PHE A 199 -5.87 0.40 -3.94
CA PHE A 199 -5.67 0.57 -2.49
C PHE A 199 -5.79 -0.75 -1.74
N LEU A 200 -6.80 -1.56 -2.04
CA LEU A 200 -6.93 -2.90 -1.45
C LEU A 200 -5.79 -3.85 -1.89
N PHE A 201 -5.24 -3.64 -3.08
CA PHE A 201 -4.04 -4.33 -3.55
C PHE A 201 -2.79 -4.04 -2.70
N PHE A 202 -2.56 -2.78 -2.32
CA PHE A 202 -1.37 -2.40 -1.56
C PHE A 202 -1.48 -2.77 -0.07
N ASP A 203 -2.70 -2.86 0.45
CA ASP A 203 -2.97 -3.28 1.82
C ASP A 203 -2.51 -4.73 2.10
N PHE A 204 -2.74 -5.66 1.15
CA PHE A 204 -2.37 -7.07 1.29
C PHE A 204 -0.86 -7.38 1.18
N ASP A 205 -0.06 -6.50 0.57
CA ASP A 205 1.42 -6.68 0.47
C ASP A 205 2.16 -6.06 1.68
N ILE A 206 1.49 -5.17 2.43
CA ILE A 206 2.04 -4.51 3.62
C ILE A 206 1.85 -5.36 4.88
N MET A 207 0.98 -6.37 4.87
CA MET A 207 0.73 -7.33 5.96
C MET A 207 1.80 -8.43 6.00
#